data_AF-A0A0F8YRI0-F1
#
_entry.id   AF-A0A0F8YRI0-F1
#
_cell.length_a   1.000
_cell.length_b   1.000
_cell.length_c   1.000
_cell.angle_alpha   90.00
_cell.angle_beta   90.00
_cell.angle_gamma   90.00
#
_symmetry.space_group_name_H-M   'P 1'
#
loop_
_entity.id
_entity.type
_entity.pdbx_description
1 polymer ?
#
loop_
_entity_poly.entity_id
_entity_poly.type
_entity_poly.pdbx_seq_one_letter_code
_entity_poly.pdbx_strand_id
1 'polypeptide(L)'
;IELSEALYKAAVARYGGDGIRFYHGDSVEFLPTILKGFAEPVCIYLDAHWFPRDGVVGQGQFPLWQELATIAARPYPDIVVVDDVHSFGQTHPTPDWCDVMPERITEVLGRVLMSMTYDDHLVLYRGPACE
;
A
#
# COMPACT_ATOMS: atom_id res chain seq x y z
N ILE A 1 -3.34 0.40 8.66
CA ILE A 1 -4.81 0.40 8.44
C ILE A 1 -5.19 -1.06 8.37
N GLU A 2 -6.30 -1.49 8.95
CA GLU A 2 -6.63 -2.92 9.01
C GLU A 2 -8.12 -3.12 8.77
N LEU A 3 -8.47 -4.00 7.82
CA LEU A 3 -9.86 -4.27 7.42
C LEU A 3 -10.53 -5.30 8.34
N SER A 4 -9.77 -6.26 8.85
CA SER A 4 -10.26 -7.28 9.78
C SER A 4 -10.43 -6.70 11.16
N GLU A 5 -11.67 -6.64 11.64
CA GLU A 5 -11.99 -6.16 12.98
C GLU A 5 -11.22 -6.91 14.08
N ALA A 6 -11.05 -8.22 13.91
CA ALA A 6 -10.33 -9.05 14.87
C ALA A 6 -8.83 -8.68 14.93
N LEU A 7 -8.18 -8.54 13.77
CA LEU A 7 -6.77 -8.15 13.70
C LEU A 7 -6.56 -6.70 14.17
N TYR A 8 -7.46 -5.79 13.79
CA TYR A 8 -7.46 -4.41 14.27
C TYR A 8 -7.51 -4.34 15.80
N LYS A 9 -8.47 -5.04 16.43
CA LYS A 9 -8.61 -5.06 17.89
C LYS A 9 -7.38 -5.68 18.56
N ALA A 10 -6.84 -6.75 17.99
CA ALA A 10 -5.62 -7.38 18.50
C ALA A 10 -4.41 -6.43 18.42
N ALA A 11 -4.25 -5.70 17.31
CA ALA A 11 -3.19 -4.73 17.12
C ALA A 11 -3.31 -3.55 18.10
N VAL A 12 -4.51 -3.00 18.28
CA VAL A 12 -4.77 -1.93 19.26
C VAL A 12 -4.47 -2.40 20.68
N ALA A 13 -4.89 -3.61 21.05
CA ALA A 13 -4.66 -4.15 22.39
C ALA A 13 -3.16 -4.42 22.65
N ARG A 14 -2.41 -4.85 21.64
CA ARG A 14 -0.99 -5.20 21.76
C ARG A 14 -0.06 -3.99 21.69
N TYR A 15 -0.36 -3.04 20.81
CA TYR A 15 0.53 -1.93 20.45
C TYR A 15 -0.05 -0.54 20.76
N GLY A 16 -1.20 -0.47 21.43
CA GLY A 16 -1.81 0.80 21.82
C GLY A 16 -0.87 1.67 22.67
N GLY A 17 -0.84 2.97 22.38
CA GLY A 17 0.02 3.93 23.07
C GLY A 17 0.25 5.21 22.25
N ASP A 18 1.15 6.06 22.73
CA ASP A 18 1.55 7.27 22.02
C ASP A 18 2.38 6.93 20.77
N GLY A 19 2.19 7.69 19.69
CA GLY A 19 2.95 7.55 18.45
C GLY A 19 2.36 6.59 17.40
N ILE A 20 1.31 5.83 17.73
CA ILE A 20 0.60 4.98 16.76
C ILE A 20 -0.89 5.34 16.74
N ARG A 21 -1.41 5.63 15.55
CA ARG A 21 -2.85 5.81 15.33
C ARG A 21 -3.38 4.66 14.47
N PHE A 22 -4.38 3.97 15.00
CA PHE A 22 -4.98 2.82 14.36
C PHE A 22 -6.26 3.22 13.62
N TYR A 23 -6.44 2.70 12.41
CA TYR A 23 -7.63 2.91 11.57
C TYR A 23 -8.21 1.54 11.21
N HIS A 24 -9.49 1.32 11.52
CA HIS A 24 -10.23 0.10 11.20
C HIS A 24 -11.07 0.32 9.95
N GLY A 25 -10.76 -0.42 8.88
CA GLY A 25 -11.48 -0.44 7.61
C GLY A 25 -10.54 -0.49 6.41
N ASP A 26 -11.03 -0.08 5.25
CA ASP A 26 -10.33 -0.24 3.97
C ASP A 26 -9.22 0.83 3.80
N SER A 27 -8.02 0.40 3.39
CA SER A 27 -6.91 1.31 3.12
C SER A 27 -7.20 2.23 1.94
N VAL A 28 -7.94 1.80 0.93
CA VAL A 28 -8.40 2.64 -0.19
C VAL A 28 -9.20 3.85 0.32
N GLU A 29 -10.03 3.64 1.35
CA GLU A 29 -10.87 4.69 1.92
C GLU A 29 -10.09 5.63 2.86
N PHE A 30 -9.23 5.06 3.70
CA PHE A 30 -8.52 5.82 4.73
C PHE A 30 -7.26 6.53 4.24
N LEU A 31 -6.50 5.91 3.33
CA LEU A 31 -5.19 6.39 2.89
C LEU A 31 -5.24 7.82 2.32
N PRO A 32 -6.20 8.21 1.45
CA PRO A 32 -6.29 9.58 0.95
C PRO A 32 -6.48 10.63 2.05
N THR A 33 -7.32 10.33 3.04
CA THR A 33 -7.59 11.23 4.17
C THR A 33 -6.40 11.33 5.12
N ILE A 34 -5.72 10.21 5.39
CA ILE A 34 -4.51 10.17 6.23
C ILE A 34 -3.41 11.01 5.57
N LEU A 35 -3.13 10.76 4.28
CA LEU A 35 -2.05 11.41 3.56
C LEU A 35 -2.27 12.93 3.41
N LYS A 36 -3.52 13.41 3.32
CA LYS A 36 -3.83 14.85 3.37
C LYS A 36 -3.36 15.55 4.64
N GLY A 37 -3.18 14.81 5.74
CA GLY A 37 -2.67 15.35 7.00
C GLY A 37 -1.16 15.59 7.03
N PHE A 38 -0.41 15.10 6.05
CA PHE A 38 1.05 15.20 6.01
C PHE A 38 1.51 16.16 4.91
N ALA A 39 2.07 17.29 5.34
CA ALA A 39 2.61 18.35 4.48
C ALA A 39 4.12 18.22 4.22
N GLU A 40 4.65 17.01 4.35
CA GLU A 40 6.07 16.69 4.24
C GLU A 40 6.25 15.28 3.63
N PRO A 41 7.47 14.92 3.18
CA PRO A 41 7.77 13.57 2.73
C PRO A 41 7.47 12.53 3.80
N VAL A 42 6.82 11.43 3.41
CA VAL A 42 6.55 10.31 4.32
C VAL A 42 7.06 8.99 3.74
N CYS A 43 7.25 8.02 4.62
CA CYS A 43 7.44 6.62 4.25
C CYS A 43 6.07 5.91 4.31
N ILE A 44 5.63 5.33 3.21
CA ILE A 44 4.43 4.50 3.13
C ILE A 44 4.85 3.05 2.93
N TYR A 45 4.43 2.19 3.84
CA TYR A 45 4.61 0.74 3.75
C TYR A 45 3.28 0.10 3.34
N LEU A 46 3.28 -0.59 2.20
CA LEU A 46 2.13 -1.31 1.64
C LEU A 46 2.38 -2.80 1.79
N ASP A 47 1.68 -3.40 2.74
CA ASP A 47 1.48 -4.84 2.82
C ASP A 47 0.46 -5.22 1.74
N ALA A 48 0.96 -5.58 0.56
CA ALA A 48 0.16 -5.83 -0.63
C ALA A 48 -0.61 -7.17 -0.55
N HIS A 49 -0.55 -7.87 0.59
CA HIS A 49 -1.19 -9.14 0.78
C HIS A 49 -2.71 -9.00 1.03
N TRP A 50 -3.48 -9.02 -0.06
CA TRP A 50 -4.93 -8.90 0.03
C TRP A 50 -5.63 -10.27 0.02
N PHE A 51 -6.51 -10.49 0.98
CA PHE A 51 -7.44 -11.63 0.96
C PHE A 51 -8.89 -11.15 0.79
N PRO A 52 -9.70 -11.84 -0.03
CA PRO A 52 -11.12 -11.56 -0.14
C PRO A 52 -11.79 -11.89 1.20
N ARG A 53 -12.70 -11.03 1.66
CA ARG A 53 -13.53 -11.33 2.83
C ARG A 53 -14.38 -12.58 2.54
N ASP A 54 -14.47 -13.48 3.52
CA ASP A 54 -15.28 -14.70 3.48
C ASP A 54 -16.64 -14.46 2.79
N GLY A 55 -16.84 -15.07 1.62
CA GLY A 55 -18.11 -15.06 0.88
C GLY A 55 -18.30 -13.94 -0.15
N VAL A 56 -17.35 -13.02 -0.33
CA VAL A 56 -17.39 -12.03 -1.43
C VAL A 56 -16.30 -12.35 -2.45
N VAL A 57 -16.51 -13.45 -3.18
CA VAL A 57 -15.74 -13.74 -4.40
C VAL A 57 -16.21 -12.75 -5.46
N GLY A 58 -15.34 -11.80 -5.85
CA GLY A 58 -15.48 -11.07 -7.11
C GLY A 58 -15.90 -9.59 -7.07
N GLN A 59 -15.74 -8.86 -5.97
CA GLN A 59 -16.05 -7.41 -5.94
C GLN A 59 -14.98 -6.50 -5.32
N GLY A 60 -14.08 -7.01 -4.48
CA GLY A 60 -12.96 -6.21 -3.97
C GLY A 60 -11.83 -6.17 -4.99
N GLN A 61 -11.58 -5.03 -5.62
CA GLN A 61 -10.41 -4.86 -6.46
C GLN A 61 -9.15 -4.99 -5.59
N PHE A 62 -8.10 -5.60 -6.14
CA PHE A 62 -6.78 -5.65 -5.52
C PHE A 62 -6.34 -4.21 -5.14
N PRO A 63 -6.25 -3.87 -3.84
CA PRO A 63 -6.24 -2.48 -3.38
C PRO A 63 -4.96 -1.73 -3.78
N LEU A 64 -3.86 -2.46 -3.99
CA LEU A 64 -2.53 -1.94 -4.31
C LEU A 64 -2.58 -0.84 -5.37
N TRP A 65 -3.35 -1.03 -6.46
CA TRP A 65 -3.38 -0.05 -7.55
C TRP A 65 -4.02 1.28 -7.16
N GLN A 66 -5.06 1.26 -6.34
CA GLN A 66 -5.75 2.47 -5.87
C GLN A 66 -4.93 3.18 -4.78
N GLU A 67 -4.22 2.42 -3.95
CA GLU A 67 -3.26 2.94 -2.97
C GLU A 67 -2.09 3.64 -3.66
N LEU A 68 -1.46 2.99 -4.64
CA LEU A 68 -0.37 3.56 -5.44
C LEU A 68 -0.83 4.83 -6.17
N ALA A 69 -2.03 4.84 -6.76
CA ALA A 69 -2.59 6.04 -7.39
C ALA A 69 -2.80 7.20 -6.38
N THR A 70 -3.25 6.89 -5.16
CA THR A 70 -3.38 7.87 -4.08
C THR A 70 -2.03 8.47 -3.69
N ILE A 71 -1.00 7.63 -3.58
CA ILE A 71 0.36 8.07 -3.27
C ILE A 71 0.95 8.89 -4.43
N ALA A 72 0.71 8.49 -5.67
CA ALA A 72 1.15 9.18 -6.87
C ALA A 72 0.64 10.63 -6.97
N ALA A 73 -0.52 10.93 -6.39
CA ALA A 73 -1.10 12.26 -6.37
C ALA A 73 -0.45 13.23 -5.35
N ARG A 74 0.42 12.74 -4.46
CA ARG A 74 1.05 13.61 -3.46
C ARG A 74 2.03 14.61 -4.11
N PRO A 75 2.21 15.82 -3.55
CA PRO A 75 3.21 16.76 -4.04
C PRO A 75 4.58 16.62 -3.37
N TYR A 76 4.82 15.51 -2.65
CA TYR A 76 6.04 15.30 -1.85
C TYR A 76 6.89 14.13 -2.35
N PRO A 77 8.22 14.18 -2.16
CA PRO A 77 9.12 13.07 -2.49
C PRO A 77 9.04 11.95 -1.45
N ASP A 78 8.02 11.11 -1.57
CA ASP A 78 7.75 10.03 -0.62
C ASP A 78 8.61 8.78 -0.88
N ILE A 79 8.84 7.99 0.17
CA ILE A 79 9.35 6.62 0.06
C ILE A 79 8.15 5.68 0.08
N VAL A 80 8.08 4.77 -0.89
CA VAL A 80 7.05 3.73 -0.97
C VAL A 80 7.73 2.38 -0.85
N VAL A 81 7.25 1.55 0.07
CA VAL A 81 7.69 0.17 0.23
C VAL A 81 6.51 -0.72 -0.11
N VAL A 82 6.69 -1.66 -1.04
CA VAL A 82 5.70 -2.67 -1.41
C VAL A 82 6.24 -4.03 -0.98
N ASP A 83 5.48 -4.74 -0.16
CA ASP A 83 5.82 -6.09 0.34
C ASP A 83 5.49 -7.19 -0.69
N ASP A 84 5.88 -8.43 -0.36
CA ASP A 84 5.61 -9.65 -1.14
C ASP A 84 6.18 -9.64 -2.57
N VAL A 85 7.39 -9.09 -2.76
CA VAL A 85 8.04 -9.13 -4.09
C VAL A 85 8.17 -10.54 -4.63
N HIS A 86 8.33 -11.55 -3.76
CA HIS A 86 8.37 -12.94 -4.18
C HIS A 86 7.09 -13.35 -4.93
N SER A 87 5.92 -12.76 -4.64
CA SER A 87 4.64 -13.07 -5.28
C SER A 87 4.44 -12.38 -6.63
N PHE A 88 5.28 -11.41 -7.00
CA PHE A 88 5.12 -10.62 -8.22
C PHE A 88 5.14 -11.52 -9.47
N GLY A 89 4.14 -11.37 -10.33
CA GLY A 89 4.02 -12.11 -11.59
C GLY A 89 3.52 -13.53 -11.46
N GLN A 90 3.21 -13.97 -10.25
CA GLN A 90 2.66 -15.29 -10.01
C GLN A 90 1.13 -15.26 -10.12
N THR A 91 0.56 -16.27 -10.77
CA THR A 91 -0.88 -16.49 -10.72
C THR A 91 -1.22 -17.22 -9.43
N HIS A 92 -1.96 -16.55 -8.54
CA HIS A 92 -2.53 -17.15 -7.34
C HIS A 92 -4.06 -17.13 -7.40
N PRO A 93 -4.76 -18.02 -6.68
CA PRO A 93 -6.22 -18.03 -6.66
C PRO A 93 -6.79 -16.70 -6.17
N THR A 94 -6.17 -16.08 -5.15
CA THR A 94 -6.47 -14.71 -4.71
C THR A 94 -5.36 -14.16 -3.79
N PRO A 95 -4.87 -12.92 -3.99
CA PRO A 95 -5.08 -12.07 -5.17
C PRO A 95 -4.34 -12.66 -6.38
N ASP A 96 -4.71 -12.27 -7.60
CA ASP A 96 -3.89 -12.61 -8.76
C ASP A 96 -2.76 -11.57 -8.89
N TRP A 97 -1.51 -12.03 -8.84
CA TRP A 97 -0.33 -11.16 -8.90
C TRP A 97 0.29 -11.10 -10.30
N CYS A 98 -0.33 -11.73 -11.31
CA CYS A 98 0.23 -11.84 -12.65
C CYS A 98 0.64 -10.49 -13.27
N ASP A 99 -0.13 -9.43 -12.99
CA ASP A 99 0.10 -8.08 -13.49
C ASP A 99 0.92 -7.19 -12.53
N VAL A 100 1.36 -7.73 -11.38
CA VAL A 100 2.11 -6.98 -10.36
C VAL A 100 3.59 -7.06 -10.65
N MET A 101 4.07 -6.10 -11.44
CA MET A 101 5.47 -5.97 -11.84
C MET A 101 6.08 -4.67 -11.30
N PRO A 102 7.40 -4.62 -10.99
CA PRO A 102 8.08 -3.38 -10.64
C PRO A 102 7.85 -2.27 -11.67
N GLU A 103 7.90 -2.60 -12.96
CA GLU A 103 7.65 -1.65 -14.05
C GLU A 103 6.24 -1.08 -13.97
N ARG A 104 5.23 -1.93 -13.76
CA ARG A 104 3.84 -1.48 -13.62
C ARG A 104 3.64 -0.61 -12.37
N ILE A 105 4.28 -0.95 -11.26
CA ILE A 105 4.25 -0.14 -10.03
C ILE A 105 4.88 1.24 -10.30
N THR A 106 6.03 1.28 -10.99
CA THR A 106 6.67 2.55 -11.35
C THR A 106 5.81 3.39 -12.31
N GLU A 107 5.11 2.76 -13.26
CA GLU A 107 4.17 3.45 -14.15
C GLU A 107 3.04 4.12 -13.37
N VAL A 108 2.45 3.43 -12.40
CA VAL A 108 1.35 3.97 -11.58
C VAL A 108 1.84 5.09 -10.65
N LEU A 109 3.02 4.93 -10.03
CA LEU A 109 3.62 5.97 -9.18
C LEU A 109 4.14 7.18 -9.97
N GLY A 110 4.37 7.01 -11.28
CA GLY A 110 4.87 8.03 -12.18
C GLY A 110 6.36 8.31 -11.96
N ARG A 111 6.67 9.46 -11.34
CA ARG A 111 8.06 9.93 -11.20
C ARG A 111 8.79 9.18 -10.09
N VAL A 112 9.38 8.03 -10.40
CA VAL A 112 10.29 7.30 -9.51
C VAL A 112 11.73 7.72 -9.80
N LEU A 113 12.44 8.21 -8.77
CA LEU A 113 13.83 8.68 -8.88
C LEU A 113 14.84 7.55 -8.66
N MET A 114 14.47 6.58 -7.83
CA MET A 114 15.27 5.40 -7.54
C MET A 114 14.34 4.26 -7.10
N SER A 115 14.65 3.04 -7.49
CA SER A 115 14.00 1.84 -7.00
C SER A 115 15.03 0.77 -6.71
N MET A 116 14.79 -0.03 -5.68
CA MET A 116 15.59 -1.20 -5.37
C MET A 116 14.70 -2.29 -4.78
N THR A 117 15.02 -3.53 -5.10
CA THR A 117 14.50 -4.68 -4.36
C THR A 117 15.49 -5.01 -3.25
N TYR A 118 15.01 -5.14 -2.03
CA TYR A 118 15.79 -5.57 -0.88
C TYR A 118 14.99 -6.60 -0.10
N ASP A 119 15.57 -7.79 0.08
CA ASP A 119 14.86 -8.97 0.57
C ASP A 119 13.55 -9.19 -0.21
N ASP A 120 12.41 -9.07 0.46
CA ASP A 120 11.08 -9.29 -0.11
C ASP A 120 10.32 -7.98 -0.38
N HIS A 121 11.03 -6.86 -0.37
CA HIS A 121 10.47 -5.51 -0.48
C HIS A 121 10.93 -4.82 -1.75
N LEU A 122 10.00 -4.20 -2.46
CA LEU A 122 10.30 -3.21 -3.48
C LEU A 122 10.25 -1.83 -2.83
N VAL A 123 11.41 -1.18 -2.74
CA VAL A 123 11.55 0.16 -2.17
C VAL A 123 11.70 1.16 -3.32
N LEU A 124 10.81 2.15 -3.37
CA LEU A 124 10.79 3.20 -4.37
C LEU A 124 10.94 4.56 -3.71
N TYR A 125 11.93 5.34 -4.14
CA TYR A 125 12.02 6.76 -3.84
C TYR A 125 11.35 7.56 -4.95
N ARG A 126 10.21 8.16 -4.63
CA ARG A 126 9.38 8.91 -5.56
C ARG A 126 9.78 10.39 -5.55
N GLY A 127 9.78 11.02 -6.71
CA GLY A 127 9.83 12.48 -6.80
C GLY A 127 8.46 13.09 -6.47
N PRO A 128 8.39 14.39 -6.18
CA PRO A 128 7.10 15.07 -6.08
C PRO A 128 6.37 14.98 -7.43
N ALA A 129 5.03 14.94 -7.39
CA ALA A 129 4.22 15.11 -8.60
C ALA A 129 4.64 16.42 -9.29
N CYS A 130 4.94 16.36 -10.59
CA CYS A 130 5.25 17.55 -11.37
C CYS A 130 3.99 18.43 -11.46
N GLU A 131 4.17 19.75 -11.33
CA GLU A 131 3.17 20.72 -11.81
C GLU A 131 3.02 20.64 -13.33
#